data_AF-A0A6A6DV34-F1
#
_entry.id   AF-A0A6A6DV34-F1
#
_cell.length_a   1.000
_cell.length_b   1.000
_cell.length_c   1.000
_cell.angle_alpha   90.00
_cell.angle_beta   90.00
_cell.angle_gamma   90.00
#
_symmetry.space_group_name_H-M   'P 1'
#
loop_
_entity.id
_entity.type
_entity.pdbx_description
1 polymer ?
#
loop_
_entity_poly.entity_id
_entity_poly.type
_entity_poly.pdbx_seq_one_letter_code
_entity_poly.pdbx_strand_id
1 'polypeptide(L)'
;VPDRDVLKRLMREILVYRSDTIKALHPETLVQRVNNVKKLVTLGTIIVARRLPSGDLVLTVDSADTRRQLEADTIWLRALEEGSQLNRRKFPVLVHSVQLKDFDARQQEQAIKRIYENNRRLKQAGVEILRIHWPRRSLRGGRTHGALIVDTASPEQANWLIDEGFLWRSKLRQCELFH
;
A
#
# COMPACT_ATOMS: atom_id res chain seq x y z
N VAL A 1 -22.89 11.36 3.84
CA VAL A 1 -21.58 10.86 4.28
C VAL A 1 -20.55 11.81 3.71
N PRO A 2 -19.72 12.49 4.51
CA PRO A 2 -18.80 13.48 3.98
C PRO A 2 -17.80 12.76 3.08
N ASP A 3 -17.67 13.26 1.86
CA ASP A 3 -16.72 12.82 0.85
C ASP A 3 -15.34 12.81 1.51
N ARG A 4 -14.81 11.62 1.80
CA ARG A 4 -13.46 11.48 2.36
C ARG A 4 -12.52 11.78 1.21
N ASP A 5 -12.24 13.07 1.03
CA ASP A 5 -11.52 13.64 -0.11
C ASP A 5 -10.17 12.94 -0.27
N VAL A 6 -10.14 11.93 -1.14
CA VAL A 6 -8.91 11.24 -1.48
C VAL A 6 -8.09 12.26 -2.25
N LEU A 7 -7.04 12.78 -1.61
CA LEU A 7 -6.14 13.73 -2.24
C LEU A 7 -5.67 13.14 -3.58
N LYS A 8 -6.26 13.61 -4.69
CA LYS A 8 -6.02 13.10 -6.05
C LYS A 8 -4.54 13.05 -6.41
N ARG A 9 -3.72 13.89 -5.76
CA ARG A 9 -2.26 13.87 -5.82
C ARG A 9 -1.67 12.51 -5.47
N LEU A 10 -2.18 11.84 -4.43
CA LEU A 10 -1.66 10.57 -3.94
C LEU A 10 -1.83 9.43 -4.94
N MET A 11 -2.80 9.54 -5.84
CA MET A 11 -3.05 8.53 -6.87
C MET A 11 -1.98 8.52 -7.97
N ARG A 12 -1.10 9.53 -8.02
CA ARG A 12 -0.06 9.69 -9.04
C ARG A 12 1.35 9.73 -8.46
N GLU A 13 1.50 9.55 -7.15
CA GLU A 13 2.80 9.52 -6.50
C GLU A 13 3.25 8.08 -6.25
N ILE A 14 4.47 7.75 -6.67
CA ILE A 14 5.19 6.52 -6.31
C ILE A 14 6.26 6.91 -5.30
N LEU A 15 6.34 6.18 -4.19
CA LEU A 15 7.40 6.37 -3.20
C LEU A 15 8.43 5.25 -3.34
N VAL A 16 9.70 5.61 -3.33
CA VAL A 16 10.83 4.67 -3.42
C VAL A 16 11.71 4.88 -2.21
N TYR A 17 12.00 3.79 -1.50
CA TYR A 17 12.92 3.81 -0.36
C TYR A 17 14.32 4.21 -0.81
N ARG A 18 14.96 4.99 0.06
CA ARG A 18 16.37 5.36 -0.05
C ARG A 18 17.25 4.13 -0.27
N SER A 19 17.96 4.08 -1.40
CA SER A 19 19.29 3.46 -1.46
C SER A 19 20.32 4.55 -1.13
N ASP A 20 21.30 4.24 -0.29
CA ASP A 20 22.24 5.21 0.29
C ASP A 20 23.10 5.98 -0.74
N THR A 21 23.07 5.55 -1.99
CA THR A 21 23.81 6.10 -3.13
C THR A 21 23.03 7.12 -3.99
N ILE A 22 21.69 7.26 -3.85
CA ILE A 22 20.88 8.18 -4.71
C ILE A 22 21.29 9.66 -4.46
N LYS A 23 22.26 9.89 -3.56
CA LYS A 23 22.72 11.17 -3.04
C LYS A 23 23.18 12.17 -4.10
N ALA A 24 23.60 11.74 -5.29
CA ALA A 24 24.30 12.61 -6.24
C ALA A 24 23.53 13.02 -7.51
N LEU A 25 22.37 12.45 -7.82
CA LEU A 25 21.69 12.69 -9.11
C LEU A 25 20.66 13.82 -9.02
N HIS A 26 20.73 14.75 -9.98
CA HIS A 26 19.74 15.82 -10.13
C HIS A 26 18.36 15.22 -10.49
N PRO A 27 17.25 15.78 -9.95
CA PRO A 27 15.91 15.24 -10.19
C PRO A 27 15.54 15.04 -11.67
N GLU A 28 15.95 15.95 -12.55
CA GLU A 28 15.68 15.87 -13.99
C GLU A 28 16.39 14.66 -14.65
N THR A 29 17.63 14.39 -14.25
CA THR A 29 18.38 13.23 -14.74
C THR A 29 17.73 11.92 -14.30
N LEU A 30 17.17 11.87 -13.08
CA LEU A 30 16.41 10.71 -12.60
C LEU A 30 15.15 10.50 -13.44
N VAL A 31 14.40 11.56 -13.73
CA VAL A 31 13.21 11.49 -14.57
C VAL A 31 13.55 10.91 -15.95
N GLN A 32 14.61 11.40 -16.60
CA GLN A 32 15.04 10.90 -17.91
C GLN A 32 15.45 9.43 -17.87
N ARG A 33 16.27 9.03 -16.88
CA ARG A 33 16.69 7.63 -16.70
C ARG A 33 15.51 6.69 -16.52
N VAL A 34 14.60 7.02 -15.61
CA VAL A 34 13.41 6.20 -15.35
C VAL A 34 12.52 6.15 -16.59
N ASN A 35 12.31 7.28 -17.28
CA ASN A 35 11.50 7.33 -18.50
C ASN A 35 12.06 6.49 -19.66
N ASN A 36 13.36 6.21 -19.69
CA ASN A 36 13.96 5.33 -20.69
C ASN A 36 13.68 3.84 -20.40
N VAL A 37 13.79 3.42 -19.14
CA VAL A 37 13.64 2.01 -18.76
C VAL A 37 12.17 1.63 -18.57
N LYS A 38 11.33 2.54 -18.06
CA LYS A 38 9.90 2.28 -17.81
C LYS A 38 9.15 1.82 -19.06
N LYS A 39 9.66 2.11 -20.27
CA LYS A 39 9.02 1.75 -21.55
C LYS A 39 8.81 0.25 -21.69
N LEU A 40 9.54 -0.54 -20.92
CA LEU A 40 9.37 -1.98 -20.80
C LEU A 40 8.12 -2.39 -20.01
N VAL A 41 7.60 -1.49 -19.18
CA VAL A 41 6.44 -1.68 -18.30
C VAL A 41 5.22 -0.91 -18.79
N THR A 42 5.41 0.37 -19.15
CA THR A 42 4.31 1.29 -19.46
C THR A 42 4.71 2.38 -20.45
N LEU A 43 3.73 2.81 -21.24
CA LEU A 43 3.85 3.99 -22.10
C LEU A 43 3.70 5.30 -21.32
N GLY A 44 3.08 5.30 -20.12
CA GLY A 44 2.82 6.50 -19.32
C GLY A 44 4.07 7.10 -18.67
N THR A 45 4.11 8.41 -18.40
CA THR A 45 5.35 9.17 -18.18
C THR A 45 5.58 9.58 -16.72
N ILE A 46 6.84 9.56 -16.28
CA ILE A 46 7.28 10.21 -15.04
C ILE A 46 7.46 11.70 -15.35
N ILE A 47 6.71 12.54 -14.66
CA ILE A 47 6.71 14.00 -14.85
C ILE A 47 7.75 14.65 -13.95
N VAL A 48 7.78 14.25 -12.67
CA VAL A 48 8.61 14.90 -11.65
C VAL A 48 9.23 13.85 -10.75
N ALA A 49 10.47 14.08 -10.34
CA ALA A 49 11.10 13.41 -9.21
C ALA A 49 11.39 14.44 -8.11
N ARG A 50 11.11 14.11 -6.85
CA ARG A 50 11.48 14.96 -5.71
C ARG A 50 12.02 14.11 -4.57
N ARG A 51 13.07 14.60 -3.92
CA ARG A 51 13.63 13.97 -2.73
C ARG A 51 12.94 14.50 -1.48
N LEU A 52 12.60 13.61 -0.55
CA LEU A 52 12.09 13.97 0.78
C LEU A 52 13.25 14.22 1.76
N PRO A 53 13.02 14.96 2.86
CA PRO A 53 14.01 15.10 3.94
C PRO A 53 14.47 13.76 4.53
N SER A 54 13.64 12.71 4.46
CA SER A 54 14.00 11.34 4.86
C SER A 54 15.08 10.71 3.96
N GLY A 55 15.29 11.27 2.76
CA GLY A 55 16.14 10.70 1.71
C GLY A 55 15.38 9.83 0.70
N ASP A 56 14.11 9.52 0.95
CA ASP A 56 13.25 8.80 0.02
C ASP A 56 12.95 9.63 -1.24
N LEU A 57 12.61 8.94 -2.32
CA LEU A 57 12.25 9.56 -3.59
C LEU A 57 10.74 9.47 -3.80
N VAL A 58 10.13 10.58 -4.21
CA VAL A 58 8.76 10.61 -4.71
C VAL A 58 8.79 10.90 -6.20
N LEU A 59 8.26 9.98 -6.98
CA LEU A 59 8.06 10.13 -8.41
C LEU A 59 6.60 10.44 -8.68
N THR A 60 6.33 11.48 -9.46
CA THR A 60 4.98 11.83 -9.92
C THR A 60 4.80 11.37 -11.35
N VAL A 61 3.78 10.53 -11.58
CA VAL A 61 3.39 10.05 -12.91
C VAL A 61 2.24 10.86 -13.50
N ASP A 62 2.03 10.71 -14.79
CA ASP A 62 0.91 11.30 -15.53
C ASP A 62 -0.47 10.79 -15.11
N SER A 63 -0.59 9.50 -14.79
CA SER A 63 -1.88 8.87 -14.50
C SER A 63 -1.80 7.84 -13.37
N ALA A 64 -2.97 7.58 -12.74
CA ALA A 64 -3.08 6.53 -11.73
C ALA A 64 -2.87 5.12 -12.31
N ASP A 65 -3.14 4.93 -13.60
CA ASP A 65 -2.91 3.66 -14.29
C ASP A 65 -1.42 3.39 -14.48
N THR A 66 -0.67 4.40 -14.92
CA THR A 66 0.81 4.37 -14.99
C THR A 66 1.41 3.99 -13.64
N ARG A 67 0.89 4.57 -12.55
CA ARG A 67 1.31 4.23 -11.19
C ARG A 67 1.10 2.74 -10.91
N ARG A 68 -0.11 2.22 -11.17
CA ARG A 68 -0.44 0.81 -10.92
C ARG A 68 0.46 -0.14 -11.71
N GLN A 69 0.73 0.16 -12.98
CA GLN A 69 1.60 -0.66 -13.83
C GLN A 69 3.05 -0.68 -13.30
N LEU A 70 3.57 0.48 -12.89
CA LEU A 70 4.91 0.58 -12.29
C LEU A 70 5.02 -0.03 -10.89
N GLU A 71 3.92 -0.06 -10.13
CA GLU A 71 3.90 -0.79 -8.85
C GLU A 71 3.82 -2.30 -9.04
N ALA A 72 3.19 -2.77 -10.12
CA ALA A 72 3.02 -4.18 -10.43
C ALA A 72 4.30 -4.82 -11.00
N ASP A 73 5.01 -4.10 -11.89
CA ASP A 73 6.30 -4.52 -12.43
C ASP A 73 7.38 -3.51 -12.01
N THR A 74 8.27 -3.96 -11.13
CA THR A 74 9.31 -3.14 -10.53
C THR A 74 10.62 -3.14 -11.32
N ILE A 75 10.66 -3.73 -12.53
CA ILE A 75 11.89 -3.79 -13.34
C ILE A 75 12.48 -2.41 -13.64
N TRP A 76 11.65 -1.36 -13.69
CA TRP A 76 12.09 0.02 -13.89
C TRP A 76 12.92 0.57 -12.73
N LEU A 77 12.83 -0.01 -11.52
CA LEU A 77 13.65 0.41 -10.37
C LEU A 77 15.15 0.25 -10.65
N ARG A 78 15.54 -0.62 -11.59
CA ARG A 78 16.94 -0.73 -12.04
C ARG A 78 17.47 0.52 -12.75
N ALA A 79 16.58 1.42 -13.17
CA ALA A 79 16.95 2.72 -13.73
C ALA A 79 17.42 3.69 -12.64
N LEU A 80 17.00 3.42 -11.41
CA LEU A 80 17.58 3.99 -10.21
C LEU A 80 18.85 3.18 -9.87
N GLU A 81 19.24 3.19 -8.61
CA GLU A 81 20.44 2.50 -8.17
C GLU A 81 20.12 1.18 -7.49
N GLU A 82 21.16 0.35 -7.38
CA GLU A 82 21.11 -0.93 -6.69
C GLU A 82 20.61 -0.75 -5.25
N GLY A 83 19.65 -1.59 -4.84
CA GLY A 83 18.99 -1.48 -3.55
C GLY A 83 17.78 -0.54 -3.50
N SER A 84 17.42 0.15 -4.60
CA SER A 84 16.17 0.93 -4.67
C SER A 84 14.96 0.00 -4.56
N GLN A 85 14.06 0.28 -3.62
CA GLN A 85 12.87 -0.53 -3.38
C GLN A 85 11.61 0.30 -3.43
N LEU A 86 10.55 -0.26 -4.02
CA LEU A 86 9.24 0.37 -4.01
C LEU A 86 8.71 0.45 -2.58
N ASN A 87 8.41 1.67 -2.11
CA ASN A 87 7.70 1.90 -0.88
C ASN A 87 6.22 2.12 -1.20
N ARG A 88 5.46 1.03 -1.33
CA ARG A 88 4.02 1.13 -1.59
C ARG A 88 3.35 1.83 -0.41
N ARG A 89 2.66 2.93 -0.71
CA ARG A 89 1.92 3.68 0.30
C ARG A 89 0.79 2.79 0.82
N LYS A 90 0.67 2.74 2.14
CA LYS A 90 -0.31 1.90 2.83
C LYS A 90 -1.39 2.78 3.42
N PHE A 91 -2.62 2.30 3.31
CA PHE A 91 -3.79 2.94 3.91
C PHE A 91 -4.33 1.96 4.94
N PRO A 92 -3.85 2.05 6.19
CA PRO A 92 -4.17 1.10 7.23
C PRO A 92 -5.62 1.30 7.70
N VAL A 93 -6.36 0.20 7.76
CA VAL A 93 -7.70 0.12 8.33
C VAL A 93 -7.63 -0.75 9.57
N LEU A 94 -8.21 -0.27 10.67
CA LEU A 94 -8.30 -0.99 11.92
C LEU A 94 -9.62 -1.76 11.98
N VAL A 95 -9.54 -3.07 12.13
CA VAL A 95 -10.67 -4.00 12.27
C VAL A 95 -10.82 -4.41 13.73
N HIS A 96 -11.96 -4.11 14.34
CA HIS A 96 -12.16 -4.35 15.76
C HIS A 96 -12.51 -5.81 16.10
N SER A 97 -12.14 -6.22 17.32
CA SER A 97 -12.62 -7.44 17.96
C SER A 97 -12.33 -8.75 17.20
N VAL A 98 -11.12 -8.86 16.67
CA VAL A 98 -10.60 -10.06 15.98
C VAL A 98 -9.81 -10.91 16.99
N GLN A 99 -9.95 -12.24 16.94
CA GLN A 99 -9.18 -13.10 17.85
C GLN A 99 -7.71 -13.13 17.44
N LEU A 100 -6.81 -12.96 18.41
CA LEU A 100 -5.38 -12.90 18.16
C LEU A 100 -4.83 -14.21 17.56
N LYS A 101 -5.43 -15.35 17.93
CA LYS A 101 -5.08 -16.67 17.39
C LYS A 101 -5.53 -16.91 15.95
N ASP A 102 -6.36 -16.04 15.38
CA ASP A 102 -6.89 -16.24 14.03
C ASP A 102 -5.86 -15.93 12.94
N PHE A 103 -4.92 -15.05 13.23
CA PHE A 103 -3.93 -14.56 12.29
C PHE A 103 -2.53 -14.60 12.89
N ASP A 104 -1.69 -15.48 12.35
CA ASP A 104 -0.26 -15.44 12.59
C ASP A 104 0.37 -14.40 11.66
N ALA A 105 0.98 -13.36 12.25
CA ALA A 105 1.66 -12.31 11.52
C ALA A 105 2.86 -12.81 10.69
N ARG A 106 3.37 -14.02 10.96
CA ARG A 106 4.43 -14.68 10.18
C ARG A 106 3.89 -15.32 8.89
N GLN A 107 2.60 -15.61 8.81
CA GLN A 107 1.96 -16.30 7.68
C GLN A 107 1.06 -15.35 6.88
N GLN A 108 1.64 -14.25 6.39
CA GLN A 108 0.91 -13.17 5.72
C GLN A 108 0.07 -13.65 4.54
N GLU A 109 0.67 -14.38 3.60
CA GLU A 109 -0.01 -14.84 2.38
C GLU A 109 -1.20 -15.74 2.69
N GLN A 110 -1.00 -16.70 3.60
CA GLN A 110 -2.07 -17.63 4.00
C GLN A 110 -3.19 -16.90 4.73
N ALA A 111 -2.86 -15.94 5.59
CA ALA A 111 -3.84 -15.14 6.30
C ALA A 111 -4.66 -14.26 5.34
N ILE A 112 -4.00 -13.57 4.41
CA ILE A 112 -4.65 -12.76 3.38
C ILE A 112 -5.56 -13.62 2.50
N LYS A 113 -5.10 -14.81 2.09
CA LYS A 113 -5.93 -15.76 1.32
C LYS A 113 -7.21 -16.13 2.08
N ARG A 114 -7.12 -16.45 3.37
CA ARG A 114 -8.29 -16.77 4.21
C ARG A 114 -9.24 -15.58 4.34
N ILE A 115 -8.73 -14.36 4.42
CA ILE A 115 -9.54 -13.14 4.42
C ILE A 115 -10.35 -13.05 3.13
N TYR A 116 -9.72 -13.23 1.97
CA TYR A 116 -10.41 -13.22 0.68
C TYR A 116 -11.45 -14.35 0.53
N GLU A 117 -11.17 -15.53 1.07
CA GLU A 117 -12.12 -16.66 1.06
C GLU A 117 -13.39 -16.34 1.86
N ASN A 118 -13.25 -15.67 3.00
CA ASN A 118 -14.38 -15.22 3.83
C ASN A 118 -15.05 -13.96 3.25
N ASN A 119 -14.32 -13.14 2.50
CA ASN A 119 -14.79 -11.86 1.95
C ASN A 119 -14.75 -11.88 0.42
N ARG A 120 -15.62 -12.68 -0.21
CA ARG A 120 -15.67 -12.76 -1.69
C ARG A 120 -15.92 -11.40 -2.34
N ARG A 121 -16.75 -10.55 -1.71
CA ARG A 121 -17.03 -9.18 -2.16
C ARG A 121 -15.77 -8.30 -2.20
N LEU A 122 -14.87 -8.47 -1.23
CA LEU A 122 -13.60 -7.72 -1.15
C LEU A 122 -12.72 -8.04 -2.36
N LYS A 123 -12.63 -9.32 -2.75
CA LYS A 123 -11.92 -9.72 -3.97
C LYS A 123 -12.60 -9.20 -5.24
N GLN A 124 -13.93 -9.27 -5.31
CA GLN A 124 -14.72 -8.80 -6.46
C GLN A 124 -14.64 -7.28 -6.65
N ALA A 125 -14.58 -6.52 -5.56
CA ALA A 125 -14.39 -5.07 -5.57
C ALA A 125 -12.94 -4.65 -5.92
N GLY A 126 -12.01 -5.61 -6.07
CA GLY A 126 -10.62 -5.32 -6.40
C GLY A 126 -9.84 -4.69 -5.23
N VAL A 127 -10.24 -4.94 -3.99
CA VAL A 127 -9.49 -4.48 -2.80
C VAL A 127 -8.23 -5.31 -2.64
N GLU A 128 -7.07 -4.64 -2.66
CA GLU A 128 -5.77 -5.27 -2.50
C GLU A 128 -5.29 -5.12 -1.04
N ILE A 129 -5.11 -6.25 -0.35
CA ILE A 129 -4.55 -6.28 1.00
C ILE A 129 -3.03 -6.45 0.87
N LEU A 130 -2.28 -5.42 1.25
CA LEU A 130 -0.82 -5.39 1.19
C LEU A 130 -0.19 -6.15 2.36
N ARG A 131 -0.78 -6.04 3.54
CA ARG A 131 -0.28 -6.64 4.77
C ARG A 131 -1.38 -6.65 5.82
N ILE A 132 -1.29 -7.60 6.75
CA ILE A 132 -2.04 -7.56 8.00
C ILE A 132 -1.08 -7.58 9.19
N HIS A 133 -1.40 -6.88 10.26
CA HIS A 133 -0.60 -6.95 11.48
C HIS A 133 -1.38 -6.49 12.71
N TRP A 134 -0.86 -6.85 13.89
CA TRP A 134 -1.42 -6.43 15.16
C TRP A 134 -0.76 -5.13 15.64
N PRO A 135 -1.50 -4.18 16.22
CA PRO A 135 -0.93 -3.07 16.97
C PRO A 135 -0.06 -3.62 18.10
N ARG A 136 1.10 -3.00 18.35
CA ARG A 136 2.03 -3.43 19.41
C ARG A 136 1.38 -3.54 20.80
N ARG A 137 0.33 -2.73 21.06
CA ARG A 137 -0.45 -2.76 22.31
C ARG A 137 -1.40 -3.96 22.41
N SER A 138 -1.93 -4.45 21.29
CA SER A 138 -2.86 -5.58 21.26
C SER A 138 -2.19 -6.91 21.61
N LEU A 139 -0.88 -7.00 21.43
CA LEU A 139 -0.07 -8.17 21.76
C LEU A 139 0.36 -8.22 23.25
N ARG A 140 0.09 -7.16 24.03
CA ARG A 140 0.47 -7.10 25.45
C ARG A 140 -0.73 -7.42 26.34
N GLY A 141 -0.53 -8.31 27.32
CA GLY A 141 -1.47 -8.50 28.45
C GLY A 141 -2.51 -9.61 28.31
N GLY A 142 -2.20 -10.73 27.67
CA GLY A 142 -3.04 -11.95 27.71
C GLY A 142 -4.44 -11.82 27.10
N ARG A 143 -4.70 -10.75 26.34
CA ARG A 143 -5.98 -10.54 25.65
C ARG A 143 -6.20 -11.63 24.61
N THR A 144 -7.44 -12.08 24.46
CA THR A 144 -7.83 -13.07 23.43
C THR A 144 -8.29 -12.41 22.14
N HIS A 145 -8.73 -11.15 22.22
CA HIS A 145 -9.18 -10.34 21.10
C HIS A 145 -8.37 -9.04 21.02
N GLY A 146 -8.12 -8.60 19.79
CA GLY A 146 -7.41 -7.37 19.49
C GLY A 146 -8.00 -6.68 18.27
N ALA A 147 -7.43 -5.53 17.95
CA ALA A 147 -7.73 -4.85 16.71
C ALA A 147 -6.72 -5.30 15.65
N LEU A 148 -7.17 -5.75 14.49
CA LEU A 148 -6.29 -6.14 13.38
C LEU A 148 -6.10 -4.93 12.48
N ILE A 149 -4.86 -4.60 12.12
CA ILE A 149 -4.57 -3.59 11.10
C ILE A 149 -4.46 -4.30 9.76
N VAL A 150 -5.20 -3.80 8.76
CA VAL A 150 -5.21 -4.25 7.38
C VAL A 150 -4.70 -3.10 6.51
N ASP A 151 -3.51 -3.24 5.95
CA ASP A 151 -2.92 -2.26 5.03
C ASP A 151 -3.52 -2.47 3.64
N THR A 152 -4.24 -1.46 3.13
CA THR A 152 -4.79 -1.46 1.77
C THR A 152 -3.96 -0.61 0.82
N ALA A 153 -4.11 -0.85 -0.50
CA ALA A 153 -3.29 -0.19 -1.54
C ALA A 153 -3.77 1.21 -1.93
N SER A 154 -4.98 1.61 -1.53
CA SER A 154 -5.51 2.94 -1.84
C SER A 154 -6.51 3.44 -0.80
N PRO A 155 -6.70 4.77 -0.66
CA PRO A 155 -7.72 5.34 0.20
C PRO A 155 -9.14 4.88 -0.17
N GLU A 156 -9.43 4.70 -1.45
CA GLU A 156 -10.73 4.23 -1.93
C GLU A 156 -10.99 2.81 -1.44
N GLN A 157 -9.99 1.94 -1.50
CA GLN A 157 -10.09 0.57 -0.96
C GLN A 157 -10.22 0.56 0.57
N ALA A 158 -9.52 1.45 1.28
CA ALA A 158 -9.67 1.61 2.72
C ALA A 158 -11.09 2.05 3.08
N ASN A 159 -11.62 3.05 2.38
CA ASN A 159 -12.99 3.54 2.57
C ASN A 159 -14.01 2.46 2.28
N TRP A 160 -13.87 1.73 1.17
CA TRP A 160 -14.73 0.60 0.83
C TRP A 160 -14.77 -0.44 1.97
N LEU A 161 -13.61 -0.78 2.53
CA LEU A 161 -13.53 -1.72 3.64
C LEU A 161 -14.20 -1.19 4.92
N ILE A 162 -14.17 0.14 5.14
CA ILE A 162 -14.83 0.78 6.27
C ILE A 162 -16.35 0.77 6.09
N ASP A 163 -16.84 1.05 4.89
CA ASP A 163 -18.27 1.16 4.58
C ASP A 163 -18.95 -0.22 4.53
N GLU A 164 -18.32 -1.21 3.91
CA GLU A 164 -18.88 -2.57 3.80
C GLU A 164 -18.58 -3.44 5.03
N GLY A 165 -17.55 -3.08 5.80
CA GLY A 165 -17.08 -3.84 6.95
C GLY A 165 -16.26 -5.09 6.59
N PHE A 166 -15.75 -5.76 7.63
CA PHE A 166 -14.88 -6.93 7.48
C PHE A 166 -15.57 -8.19 7.98
N LEU A 167 -15.88 -9.13 7.08
CA LEU A 167 -16.54 -10.38 7.46
C LEU A 167 -15.51 -11.39 7.96
N TRP A 168 -15.69 -11.85 9.20
CA TRP A 168 -14.81 -12.87 9.78
C TRP A 168 -15.55 -13.75 10.78
N ARG A 169 -15.41 -15.08 10.62
CA ARG A 169 -16.13 -16.09 11.42
C ARG A 169 -17.64 -15.82 11.48
N SER A 170 -18.22 -15.55 10.32
CA SER A 170 -19.65 -15.23 10.15
C SER A 170 -20.14 -14.00 10.92
N LYS A 171 -19.24 -13.10 11.32
CA LYS A 171 -19.58 -11.82 11.94
C LYS A 171 -19.01 -10.66 11.14
N LEU A 172 -19.84 -9.67 10.87
CA LEU A 172 -19.37 -8.40 10.30
C LEU A 172 -18.68 -7.61 11.41
N ARG A 173 -17.44 -7.19 11.15
CA ARG A 173 -16.62 -6.43 12.09
C ARG A 173 -16.59 -4.97 11.67
N GLN A 174 -16.72 -4.11 12.68
CA GLN A 174 -16.54 -2.67 12.52
C GLN A 174 -15.10 -2.37 12.10
N CYS A 175 -14.97 -1.43 11.17
CA CYS A 175 -13.71 -0.99 10.63
C CYS A 175 -13.60 0.54 10.78
N GLU A 176 -12.41 1.03 11.11
CA GLU A 176 -12.12 2.46 11.18
C GLU A 176 -10.76 2.76 10.54
N LEU A 177 -10.53 4.02 10.18
CA LEU A 177 -9.24 4.42 9.62
C LEU A 177 -8.20 4.45 10.73
N PHE A 178 -7.03 3.84 10.49
CA PHE A 178 -5.95 3.85 11.47
C PHE A 178 -5.10 5.11 11.29
N HIS A 179 -5.01 5.94 12.33
CA HIS A 179 -4.23 7.19 12.36
C HIS A 179 -2.95 7.05 13.17
#